data_AF-A0A2R6W9C5-F1
#
_entry.id   AF-A0A2R6W9C5-F1
#
_cell.length_a   1.000
_cell.length_b   1.000
_cell.length_c   1.000
_cell.angle_alpha   90.00
_cell.angle_beta   90.00
_cell.angle_gamma   90.00
#
_symmetry.space_group_name_H-M   'P 1'
#
loop_
_entity.id
_entity.type
_entity.pdbx_description
1 polymer ?
#
loop_
_entity_poly.entity_id
_entity_poly.type
_entity_poly.pdbx_seq_one_letter_code
_entity_poly.pdbx_strand_id
1 'polypeptide(L)'
;MVLLRSLLAAGAATASPAISTRQIFVAQWRSSARREYFANSWILAARERNIVAQRFTEAYKKRGQQVAETLKCSLRRNFDICRKGRRGEKVSHRVQCQSTFASSKELSISFPVSVDEATTVDSNLEALLKQLEIDGPSAVKLAVEELELEKETETVELSLLLCDDGYMQKLNKEWLGKDSPTDVLSFPQDQAPGMTPILLLGDVIISLETAAKQAEERGHSLLDELRILLVHGLLHVIGFDHELGPDDSQEMEDKETQILSKLGWKGKGLISAVSNSVMEESNGSTTSGGRSLDGKIRRPPKAGFKILFCDMDGTLLNSKSRISDATRDALNAVLAKGVQVIIATGKTRHGAMAALDPVGLVGENGVISLKHPGVFTQGLQVYGRGGSVIHSAVLDPEVVQEALTYSLEKSIPSVGFSDNRIVTLFRHSLTDVLHTVYLEPKAEVIPSLRDLMESCPIQKLLFYSTPEDIKYKIRPYWAENVRGRATLVQALDDMLEILPPGQSKGAGVKLLLDNLGVHPEEIMAIGDGENDIEMLELAGWGVAMANGSKRTKEVADAQTSSNDEDGAAEAFHRYILS
;
A
#
# COMPACT_ATOMS: atom_id res chain seq x y z
N MET A 1 50.49 -3.38 46.10
CA MET A 1 49.65 -2.98 47.25
C MET A 1 48.47 -3.95 47.27
N VAL A 2 48.63 -5.12 47.89
CA VAL A 2 48.06 -5.52 49.21
C VAL A 2 46.53 -5.68 49.14
N LEU A 3 45.86 -6.79 49.45
CA LEU A 3 46.16 -8.20 49.77
C LEU A 3 44.79 -8.96 49.72
N LEU A 4 44.82 -10.25 49.38
CA LEU A 4 44.05 -11.42 49.89
C LEU A 4 42.68 -11.27 50.61
N ARG A 5 41.63 -12.02 50.24
CA ARG A 5 41.28 -13.46 50.54
C ARG A 5 40.68 -13.76 51.94
N SER A 6 39.49 -14.40 51.89
CA SER A 6 38.97 -15.47 52.80
C SER A 6 38.12 -15.09 54.02
N LEU A 7 36.86 -15.56 54.08
CA LEU A 7 36.39 -16.72 54.90
C LEU A 7 34.84 -16.87 54.97
N LEU A 8 34.38 -18.08 54.62
CA LEU A 8 33.27 -18.90 55.16
C LEU A 8 31.83 -18.32 55.21
N ALA A 9 30.80 -18.86 54.55
CA ALA A 9 30.23 -20.22 54.42
C ALA A 9 29.37 -20.70 55.61
N ALA A 10 28.21 -21.30 55.26
CA ALA A 10 27.15 -21.95 56.06
C ALA A 10 26.06 -20.99 56.62
N GLY A 11 24.76 -21.25 56.49
CA GLY A 11 24.06 -22.52 56.27
C GLY A 11 22.60 -22.32 55.83
N ALA A 12 22.00 -23.44 55.45
CA ALA A 12 20.70 -23.61 54.82
C ALA A 12 19.49 -23.37 55.75
N ALA A 13 18.32 -23.25 55.10
CA ALA A 13 17.03 -23.85 55.47
C ALA A 13 15.84 -22.88 55.63
N THR A 14 14.87 -23.07 54.72
CA THR A 14 13.42 -23.19 54.95
C THR A 14 12.63 -22.07 55.63
N ALA A 15 11.52 -21.74 54.95
CA ALA A 15 10.16 -21.50 55.47
C ALA A 15 9.60 -20.10 55.19
N SER A 16 8.60 -20.09 54.30
CA SER A 16 7.48 -19.14 54.31
C SER A 16 6.68 -19.34 55.62
N PRO A 17 6.00 -18.30 56.14
CA PRO A 17 4.60 -18.19 55.76
C PRO A 17 4.11 -16.75 55.53
N ALA A 18 3.03 -16.65 54.77
CA ALA A 18 2.19 -15.47 54.59
C ALA A 18 1.68 -14.89 55.92
N ILE A 19 1.60 -13.56 56.02
CA ILE A 19 0.59 -12.83 56.82
C ILE A 19 0.25 -11.51 56.12
N SER A 20 -1.05 -11.23 56.16
CA SER A 20 -1.82 -10.14 55.57
C SER A 20 -1.75 -8.81 56.36
N THR A 21 -2.16 -7.74 55.66
CA THR A 21 -2.86 -6.51 56.13
C THR A 21 -2.08 -5.24 56.55
N ARG A 22 -2.22 -4.21 55.70
CA ARG A 22 -2.55 -2.78 55.94
C ARG A 22 -1.74 -1.92 56.96
N GLN A 23 -1.12 -0.88 56.36
CA GLN A 23 -1.22 0.57 56.67
C GLN A 23 -0.21 1.30 57.61
N ILE A 24 0.27 2.47 57.09
CA ILE A 24 0.63 3.76 57.77
C ILE A 24 2.09 3.85 58.32
N PHE A 25 2.94 4.89 58.14
CA PHE A 25 2.92 6.23 57.49
C PHE A 25 4.38 6.75 57.29
N VAL A 26 4.63 7.43 56.16
CA VAL A 26 5.31 8.74 55.93
C VAL A 26 6.61 9.13 56.67
N ALA A 27 7.64 9.45 55.87
CA ALA A 27 8.60 10.56 56.08
C ALA A 27 8.81 11.29 54.72
N GLN A 28 8.11 12.40 54.49
CA GLN A 28 8.58 13.80 54.39
C GLN A 28 9.64 14.09 53.29
N TRP A 29 9.27 14.53 52.07
CA TRP A 29 8.83 15.86 51.60
C TRP A 29 9.95 16.92 51.45
N ARG A 30 10.48 17.10 50.23
CA ARG A 30 10.43 18.33 49.39
C ARG A 30 11.55 18.43 48.34
N SER A 31 11.18 18.29 47.07
CA SER A 31 11.50 19.31 46.06
C SER A 31 10.33 19.40 45.08
N SER A 32 9.49 20.40 45.32
CA SER A 32 8.38 20.80 44.45
C SER A 32 8.94 21.60 43.28
N ALA A 33 8.88 21.03 42.08
CA ALA A 33 8.66 21.73 40.81
C ALA A 33 8.63 20.69 39.67
N ARG A 34 7.45 20.14 39.36
CA ARG A 34 7.07 19.50 38.06
C ARG A 34 5.76 18.70 38.18
N ARG A 35 4.68 19.36 38.60
CA ARG A 35 3.30 18.86 38.40
C ARG A 35 2.37 19.88 37.72
N GLU A 36 2.97 20.78 36.94
CA GLU A 36 2.25 21.68 36.03
C GLU A 36 2.78 21.63 34.57
N TYR A 37 3.58 20.61 34.23
CA TYR A 37 4.19 20.51 32.90
C TYR A 37 3.57 19.45 31.97
N PHE A 38 2.54 18.71 32.39
CA PHE A 38 1.92 17.66 31.58
C PHE A 38 0.47 17.92 31.15
N ALA A 39 -0.11 19.07 31.51
CA ALA A 39 -1.41 19.51 30.99
C ALA A 39 -1.31 20.64 29.94
N ASN A 40 -0.18 21.34 29.86
CA ASN A 40 0.00 22.47 28.93
C ASN A 40 0.84 22.16 27.68
N SER A 41 1.55 21.03 27.61
CA SER A 41 2.31 20.66 26.40
C SER A 41 1.44 20.13 25.25
N TRP A 42 0.24 19.59 25.57
CA TRP A 42 -0.74 19.17 24.57
C TRP A 42 -1.53 20.35 23.98
N ILE A 43 -1.74 21.42 24.76
CA ILE A 43 -2.43 22.64 24.29
C ILE A 43 -1.49 23.55 23.48
N LEU A 44 -0.17 23.50 23.72
CA LEU A 44 0.83 24.23 22.92
C LEU A 44 1.18 23.50 21.61
N ALA A 45 1.35 22.17 21.61
CA ALA A 45 1.60 21.41 20.39
C ALA A 45 0.37 21.36 19.45
N ALA A 46 -0.85 21.40 20.00
CA ALA A 46 -2.08 21.54 19.21
C ALA A 46 -2.39 22.99 18.78
N ARG A 47 -1.65 23.99 19.30
CA ARG A 47 -1.73 25.39 18.86
C ARG A 47 -0.74 25.70 17.74
N GLU A 48 0.42 25.05 17.70
CA GLU A 48 1.42 25.27 16.65
C GLU A 48 1.08 24.54 15.34
N ARG A 49 0.36 23.41 15.38
CA ARG A 49 -0.20 22.74 14.19
C ARG A 49 -1.41 23.45 13.55
N ASN A 50 -1.78 24.66 14.02
CA ASN A 50 -3.11 25.22 13.81
C ASN A 50 -3.14 26.65 13.26
N ILE A 51 -2.05 27.14 12.68
CA ILE A 51 -2.01 28.52 12.13
C ILE A 51 -2.60 28.57 10.70
N VAL A 52 -2.42 27.53 9.89
CA VAL A 52 -3.04 27.42 8.55
C VAL A 52 -4.53 27.03 8.70
N ALA A 53 -4.84 26.01 9.50
CA ALA A 53 -6.23 25.56 9.71
C ALA A 53 -7.15 26.61 10.36
N GLN A 54 -6.67 27.46 11.28
CA GLN A 54 -7.52 28.49 11.90
C GLN A 54 -7.91 29.62 10.95
N ARG A 55 -7.06 30.01 9.99
CA ARG A 55 -7.37 31.07 9.02
C ARG A 55 -8.39 30.62 7.97
N PHE A 56 -8.40 29.34 7.59
CA PHE A 56 -9.42 28.77 6.73
C PHE A 56 -10.79 28.61 7.43
N THR A 57 -10.81 28.33 8.74
CA THR A 57 -12.06 28.04 9.49
C THR A 57 -13.02 29.24 9.58
N GLU A 58 -12.52 30.48 9.64
CA GLU A 58 -13.38 31.68 9.72
C GLU A 58 -14.02 32.06 8.37
N ALA A 59 -13.33 31.80 7.25
CA ALA A 59 -13.91 31.92 5.92
C ALA A 59 -14.97 30.83 5.65
N TYR A 60 -14.71 29.60 6.13
CA TYR A 60 -15.63 28.46 6.07
C TYR A 60 -16.92 28.67 6.88
N LYS A 61 -16.84 29.24 8.08
CA LYS A 61 -18.03 29.54 8.90
C LYS A 61 -18.95 30.60 8.26
N LYS A 62 -18.38 31.62 7.61
CA LYS A 62 -19.18 32.66 6.93
C LYS A 62 -19.86 32.15 5.65
N ARG A 63 -19.22 31.27 4.86
CA ARG A 63 -19.82 30.70 3.64
C ARG A 63 -20.77 29.51 3.92
N GLY A 64 -20.49 28.69 4.93
CA GLY A 64 -21.36 27.58 5.32
C GLY A 64 -22.76 28.01 5.79
N GLN A 65 -22.88 29.19 6.41
CA GLN A 65 -24.18 29.77 6.75
C GLN A 65 -24.97 30.23 5.52
N GLN A 66 -24.29 30.72 4.48
CA GLN A 66 -24.92 31.21 3.24
C GLN A 66 -25.39 30.06 2.33
N VAL A 67 -24.66 28.94 2.31
CA VAL A 67 -25.06 27.70 1.60
C VAL A 67 -26.23 27.00 2.29
N ALA A 68 -26.25 26.97 3.63
CA ALA A 68 -27.35 26.39 4.41
C ALA A 68 -28.68 27.16 4.26
N GLU A 69 -28.64 28.48 4.05
CA GLU A 69 -29.84 29.28 3.75
C GLU A 69 -30.35 29.07 2.32
N THR A 70 -29.44 28.88 1.36
CA THR A 70 -29.79 28.63 -0.04
C THR A 70 -30.44 27.24 -0.23
N LEU A 71 -29.95 26.22 0.48
CA LEU A 71 -30.53 24.87 0.50
C LEU A 71 -31.93 24.83 1.18
N LYS A 72 -32.15 25.64 2.23
CA LYS A 72 -33.47 25.77 2.88
C LYS A 72 -34.52 26.44 1.98
N CYS A 73 -34.10 27.35 1.09
CA CYS A 73 -34.99 27.98 0.11
C CYS A 73 -35.36 27.04 -1.06
N SER A 74 -34.44 26.16 -1.48
CA SER A 74 -34.70 25.18 -2.55
C SER A 74 -35.63 24.05 -2.10
N LEU A 75 -35.43 23.53 -0.87
CA LEU A 75 -36.27 22.47 -0.29
C LEU A 75 -37.72 22.91 0.00
N ARG A 76 -37.98 24.21 0.21
CA ARG A 76 -39.35 24.74 0.35
C ARG A 76 -40.10 24.88 -0.98
N ARG A 77 -39.41 25.04 -2.11
CA ARG A 77 -40.07 25.12 -3.44
C ARG A 77 -40.53 23.76 -3.97
N ASN A 78 -39.84 22.68 -3.62
CA ASN A 78 -40.18 21.34 -4.11
C ASN A 78 -41.31 20.64 -3.32
N PHE A 79 -41.62 21.07 -2.10
CA PHE A 79 -42.70 20.49 -1.30
C PHE A 79 -44.11 21.06 -1.62
N ASP A 80 -44.21 22.24 -2.25
CA ASP A 80 -45.49 22.89 -2.57
C ASP A 80 -46.07 22.52 -3.96
N ILE A 81 -45.28 21.88 -4.83
CA ILE A 81 -45.74 21.50 -6.19
C ILE A 81 -46.44 20.12 -6.19
N CYS A 82 -46.23 19.27 -5.18
CA CYS A 82 -46.79 17.92 -5.15
C CYS A 82 -48.23 17.80 -4.59
N ARG A 83 -48.87 18.91 -4.19
CA ARG A 83 -50.23 18.90 -3.58
C ARG A 83 -51.37 19.46 -4.44
N LYS A 84 -51.12 19.93 -5.67
CA LYS A 84 -52.17 20.43 -6.58
C LYS A 84 -52.10 19.75 -7.95
N GLY A 85 -52.82 18.63 -8.11
CA GLY A 85 -52.93 17.97 -9.41
C GLY A 85 -53.64 16.62 -9.42
N ARG A 86 -54.73 16.44 -8.66
CA ARG A 86 -55.68 15.33 -8.91
C ARG A 86 -56.99 15.93 -9.41
N ARG A 87 -57.27 15.80 -10.72
CA ARG A 87 -58.62 15.64 -11.32
C ARG A 87 -58.55 15.53 -12.85
N GLY A 88 -59.11 14.44 -13.38
CA GLY A 88 -59.52 14.19 -14.78
C GLY A 88 -58.36 13.97 -15.77
N GLU A 89 -58.43 13.14 -16.81
CA GLU A 89 -59.44 12.22 -17.35
C GLU A 89 -58.72 11.36 -18.42
N LYS A 90 -59.24 10.17 -18.74
CA LYS A 90 -58.63 9.17 -19.65
C LYS A 90 -58.73 9.60 -21.13
N VAL A 91 -57.66 9.44 -21.92
CA VAL A 91 -57.73 9.00 -23.34
C VAL A 91 -56.43 8.26 -23.71
N SER A 92 -56.57 7.14 -24.44
CA SER A 92 -55.48 6.32 -24.99
C SER A 92 -54.83 6.94 -26.23
N HIS A 93 -53.52 6.82 -26.40
CA HIS A 93 -52.91 6.40 -27.67
C HIS A 93 -51.53 5.78 -27.42
N ARG A 94 -51.31 4.67 -28.13
CA ARG A 94 -50.11 3.83 -28.13
C ARG A 94 -49.02 4.55 -28.93
N VAL A 95 -47.95 5.00 -28.28
CA VAL A 95 -46.66 5.28 -28.92
C VAL A 95 -45.63 4.43 -28.20
N GLN A 96 -45.12 3.43 -28.92
CA GLN A 96 -43.98 2.64 -28.49
C GLN A 96 -42.75 3.52 -28.70
N CYS A 97 -42.17 4.02 -27.61
CA CYS A 97 -40.88 4.69 -27.62
C CYS A 97 -39.94 3.89 -26.71
N GLN A 98 -38.89 3.35 -27.29
CA GLN A 98 -37.73 2.86 -26.54
C GLN A 98 -37.16 4.04 -25.76
N SER A 99 -36.92 3.87 -24.46
CA SER A 99 -36.07 4.80 -23.71
C SER A 99 -35.16 4.02 -22.79
N THR A 100 -33.95 3.79 -23.28
CA THR A 100 -32.70 3.90 -22.52
C THR A 100 -32.78 5.04 -21.50
N PHE A 101 -32.59 4.74 -20.22
CA PHE A 101 -32.22 5.72 -19.20
C PHE A 101 -31.16 5.10 -18.29
N ALA A 102 -29.90 5.22 -18.72
CA ALA A 102 -28.80 5.38 -17.78
C ALA A 102 -28.71 6.89 -17.50
N SER A 103 -29.12 7.35 -16.32
CA SER A 103 -28.82 8.72 -15.91
C SER A 103 -27.41 8.73 -15.33
N SER A 104 -26.44 9.27 -16.08
CA SER A 104 -25.13 9.62 -15.56
C SER A 104 -25.30 10.69 -14.48
N LYS A 105 -24.94 10.39 -13.22
CA LYS A 105 -24.74 11.44 -12.21
C LYS A 105 -23.54 12.28 -12.64
N GLU A 106 -23.68 13.59 -12.68
CA GLU A 106 -22.63 14.52 -13.08
C GLU A 106 -21.72 14.79 -11.86
N LEU A 107 -20.42 14.52 -11.99
CA LEU A 107 -19.41 14.67 -10.92
C LEU A 107 -19.23 16.16 -10.55
N SER A 108 -19.35 16.52 -9.28
CA SER A 108 -19.09 17.87 -8.78
C SER A 108 -17.62 18.02 -8.38
N ILE A 109 -16.97 19.13 -8.73
CA ILE A 109 -15.55 19.37 -8.38
C ILE A 109 -15.42 20.69 -7.62
N SER A 110 -14.82 20.63 -6.44
CA SER A 110 -14.43 21.76 -5.61
C SER A 110 -12.94 22.00 -5.76
N PHE A 111 -12.55 23.14 -6.34
CA PHE A 111 -11.15 23.49 -6.58
C PHE A 111 -10.85 24.91 -6.08
N PRO A 112 -10.65 25.11 -4.76
CA PRO A 112 -10.28 26.41 -4.23
C PRO A 112 -8.85 26.77 -4.63
N VAL A 113 -8.69 27.92 -5.29
CA VAL A 113 -7.38 28.54 -5.56
C VAL A 113 -7.15 29.64 -4.55
N SER A 114 -5.97 29.64 -3.93
CA SER A 114 -5.56 30.63 -2.93
C SER A 114 -4.14 31.12 -3.19
N VAL A 115 -3.83 32.29 -2.65
CA VAL A 115 -2.50 32.90 -2.72
C VAL A 115 -2.04 33.18 -1.30
N ASP A 116 -0.77 32.89 -1.01
CA ASP A 116 -0.19 33.19 0.30
C ASP A 116 -0.22 34.70 0.60
N GLU A 117 -0.40 35.06 1.88
CA GLU A 117 -0.53 36.46 2.32
C GLU A 117 0.72 37.31 2.04
N ALA A 118 1.90 36.69 1.93
CA ALA A 118 3.14 37.40 1.62
C ALA A 118 3.30 37.70 0.12
N THR A 119 2.54 37.02 -0.74
CA THR A 119 2.63 37.16 -2.20
C THR A 119 1.87 38.40 -2.67
N THR A 120 2.54 39.28 -3.41
CA THR A 120 1.92 40.48 -3.97
C THR A 120 1.04 40.14 -5.17
N VAL A 121 -0.27 40.40 -5.05
CA VAL A 121 -1.22 40.22 -6.16
C VAL A 121 -1.25 41.45 -7.05
N ASP A 122 -0.81 41.29 -8.30
CA ASP A 122 -0.94 42.29 -9.36
C ASP A 122 -2.03 41.89 -10.38
N SER A 123 -2.30 42.77 -11.35
CA SER A 123 -3.33 42.52 -12.37
C SER A 123 -3.05 41.31 -13.26
N ASN A 124 -1.78 40.90 -13.39
CA ASN A 124 -1.39 39.74 -14.17
C ASN A 124 -1.67 38.46 -13.37
N LEU A 125 -1.35 38.44 -12.07
CA LEU A 125 -1.66 37.32 -11.19
C LEU A 125 -3.17 37.12 -11.04
N GLU A 126 -3.97 38.19 -10.95
CA GLU A 126 -5.44 38.07 -10.95
C GLU A 126 -5.99 37.38 -12.21
N ALA A 127 -5.40 37.64 -13.38
CA ALA A 127 -5.80 36.99 -14.62
C ALA A 127 -5.42 35.50 -14.62
N LEU A 128 -4.24 35.16 -14.10
CA LEU A 128 -3.79 33.77 -13.95
C LEU A 128 -4.67 32.98 -12.98
N LEU A 129 -5.03 33.55 -11.83
CA LEU A 129 -5.90 32.91 -10.84
C LEU A 129 -7.27 32.56 -11.45
N LYS A 130 -7.90 33.50 -12.15
CA LYS A 130 -9.18 33.27 -12.84
C LYS A 130 -9.09 32.15 -13.88
N GLN A 131 -7.94 32.04 -14.56
CA GLN A 131 -7.74 30.98 -15.53
C GLN A 131 -7.52 29.63 -14.85
N LEU A 132 -6.75 29.57 -13.76
CA LEU A 132 -6.54 28.35 -12.97
C LEU A 132 -7.83 27.84 -12.29
N GLU A 133 -8.73 28.74 -11.88
CA GLU A 133 -10.07 28.38 -11.38
C GLU A 133 -10.94 27.67 -12.44
N ILE A 134 -10.64 27.86 -13.73
CA ILE A 134 -11.31 27.17 -14.86
C ILE A 134 -10.55 25.90 -15.23
N ASP A 135 -9.23 25.98 -15.28
CA ASP A 135 -8.35 24.90 -15.71
C ASP A 135 -8.33 23.75 -14.70
N GLY A 136 -8.24 24.04 -13.41
CA GLY A 136 -8.14 23.05 -12.34
C GLY A 136 -9.28 22.03 -12.31
N PRO A 137 -10.56 22.44 -12.27
CA PRO A 137 -11.67 21.50 -12.34
C PRO A 137 -11.65 20.63 -13.60
N SER A 138 -11.17 21.16 -14.73
CA SER A 138 -11.06 20.41 -15.99
C SER A 138 -9.97 19.34 -15.91
N ALA A 139 -8.82 19.66 -15.31
CA ALA A 139 -7.75 18.69 -15.05
C ALA A 139 -8.15 17.61 -14.06
N VAL A 140 -8.78 17.99 -12.94
CA VAL A 140 -9.27 17.03 -11.92
C VAL A 140 -10.32 16.11 -12.52
N LYS A 141 -11.27 16.65 -13.30
CA LYS A 141 -12.30 15.85 -13.96
C LYS A 141 -11.68 14.79 -14.86
N LEU A 142 -10.76 15.22 -15.71
CA LEU A 142 -10.11 14.32 -16.66
C LEU A 142 -9.27 13.27 -15.93
N ALA A 143 -8.50 13.65 -14.91
CA ALA A 143 -7.72 12.71 -14.12
C ALA A 143 -8.61 11.66 -13.44
N VAL A 144 -9.74 12.07 -12.84
CA VAL A 144 -10.70 11.16 -12.19
C VAL A 144 -11.37 10.22 -13.20
N GLU A 145 -11.77 10.74 -14.37
CA GLU A 145 -12.40 9.95 -15.43
C GLU A 145 -11.43 8.93 -16.05
N GLU A 146 -10.17 9.31 -16.27
CA GLU A 146 -9.15 8.44 -16.89
C GLU A 146 -8.60 7.38 -15.93
N LEU A 147 -8.60 7.66 -14.63
CA LEU A 147 -8.05 6.78 -13.60
C LEU A 147 -9.13 5.93 -12.91
N GLU A 148 -10.39 6.02 -13.37
CA GLU A 148 -11.56 5.33 -12.79
C GLU A 148 -11.65 5.44 -11.26
N LEU A 149 -11.26 6.59 -10.69
CA LEU A 149 -11.31 6.81 -9.24
C LEU A 149 -12.77 6.75 -8.77
N GLU A 150 -13.10 5.69 -8.02
CA GLU A 150 -14.37 5.40 -7.32
C GLU A 150 -15.69 5.83 -8.02
N LYS A 151 -16.39 4.85 -8.62
CA LYS A 151 -17.68 5.01 -9.34
C LYS A 151 -18.86 5.51 -8.48
N GLU A 152 -18.67 5.71 -7.18
CA GLU A 152 -19.71 6.16 -6.23
C GLU A 152 -19.48 7.58 -5.68
N THR A 153 -18.41 8.27 -6.12
CA THR A 153 -18.11 9.64 -5.68
C THR A 153 -19.01 10.66 -6.38
N GLU A 154 -19.59 11.60 -5.62
CA GLU A 154 -20.41 12.68 -6.16
C GLU A 154 -19.68 14.02 -6.15
N THR A 155 -18.69 14.20 -5.27
CA THR A 155 -17.89 15.42 -5.16
C THR A 155 -16.41 15.11 -4.99
N VAL A 156 -15.54 15.83 -5.68
CA VAL A 156 -14.07 15.74 -5.55
C VAL A 156 -13.52 17.10 -5.11
N GLU A 157 -12.63 17.12 -4.13
CA GLU A 157 -11.99 18.35 -3.63
C GLU A 157 -10.47 18.28 -3.76
N LEU A 158 -9.87 19.32 -4.35
CA LEU A 158 -8.42 19.51 -4.45
C LEU A 158 -8.13 21.01 -4.30
N SER A 159 -7.22 21.37 -3.39
CA SER A 159 -6.85 22.77 -3.20
C SER A 159 -5.56 23.13 -3.94
N LEU A 160 -5.49 24.36 -4.43
CA LEU A 160 -4.29 24.94 -5.02
C LEU A 160 -3.86 26.19 -4.24
N LEU A 161 -2.61 26.20 -3.77
CA LEU A 161 -1.98 27.36 -3.14
C LEU A 161 -0.81 27.86 -3.98
N LEU A 162 -0.85 29.13 -4.37
CA LEU A 162 0.28 29.81 -5.01
C LEU A 162 1.04 30.62 -3.96
N CYS A 163 2.36 30.53 -3.96
CA CYS A 163 3.22 31.19 -2.96
C CYS A 163 4.53 31.71 -3.57
N ASP A 164 5.30 32.44 -2.76
CA ASP A 164 6.66 32.87 -3.10
C ASP A 164 7.73 31.83 -2.74
N ASP A 165 8.96 32.00 -3.23
CA ASP A 165 10.08 31.09 -2.95
C ASP A 165 10.41 31.02 -1.45
N GLY A 166 10.18 32.08 -0.69
CA GLY A 166 10.47 32.13 0.75
C GLY A 166 9.54 31.24 1.56
N TYR A 167 8.24 31.29 1.28
CA TYR A 167 7.23 30.42 1.87
C TYR A 167 7.44 28.97 1.42
N MET A 168 7.73 28.76 0.14
CA MET A 168 8.02 27.43 -0.40
C MET A 168 9.26 26.78 0.23
N GLN A 169 10.36 27.52 0.38
CA GLN A 169 11.58 27.03 1.04
C GLN A 169 11.31 26.64 2.49
N LYS A 170 10.49 27.42 3.20
CA LYS A 170 10.10 27.09 4.58
C LYS A 170 9.34 25.76 4.63
N LEU A 171 8.37 25.56 3.74
CA LEU A 171 7.62 24.30 3.66
C LEU A 171 8.53 23.14 3.25
N ASN A 172 9.37 23.31 2.23
CA ASN A 172 10.28 22.27 1.76
C ASN A 172 11.26 21.83 2.86
N LYS A 173 11.73 22.78 3.68
CA LYS A 173 12.56 22.49 4.85
C LYS A 173 11.80 21.75 5.95
N GLU A 174 10.57 22.16 6.22
CA GLU A 174 9.73 21.59 7.27
C GLU A 174 9.26 20.17 6.94
N TRP A 175 8.89 19.92 5.68
CA TRP A 175 8.27 18.68 5.23
C TRP A 175 9.25 17.69 4.57
N LEU A 176 10.21 18.17 3.78
CA LEU A 176 11.17 17.34 3.06
C LEU A 176 12.63 17.50 3.55
N GLY A 177 12.86 18.36 4.55
CA GLY A 177 14.20 18.59 5.11
C GLY A 177 15.17 19.34 4.18
N LYS A 178 14.69 19.84 3.03
CA LYS A 178 15.50 20.53 2.01
C LYS A 178 15.38 22.05 2.18
N ASP A 179 16.47 22.71 2.55
CA ASP A 179 16.51 24.16 2.78
C ASP A 179 16.71 24.96 1.48
N SER A 180 15.84 24.74 0.50
CA SER A 180 15.78 25.46 -0.78
C SER A 180 14.33 25.50 -1.29
N PRO A 181 13.94 26.49 -2.10
CA PRO A 181 12.64 26.44 -2.78
C PRO A 181 12.59 25.26 -3.76
N THR A 182 11.39 24.73 -3.99
CA THR A 182 11.08 23.79 -5.07
C THR A 182 9.95 24.36 -5.91
N ASP A 183 9.71 23.79 -7.07
CA ASP A 183 8.66 24.22 -8.00
C ASP A 183 7.25 23.87 -7.50
N VAL A 184 7.04 22.62 -7.07
CA VAL A 184 5.75 22.14 -6.55
C VAL A 184 5.91 21.21 -5.34
N LEU A 185 4.97 21.31 -4.40
CA LEU A 185 4.78 20.33 -3.32
C LEU A 185 3.35 19.80 -3.39
N SER A 186 3.18 18.51 -3.10
CA SER A 186 1.90 17.82 -3.18
C SER A 186 1.64 17.07 -1.89
N PHE A 187 0.50 17.33 -1.26
CA PHE A 187 0.10 16.77 0.02
C PHE A 187 -1.19 15.97 -0.18
N PRO A 188 -1.11 14.65 -0.38
CA PRO A 188 -2.31 13.81 -0.46
C PRO A 188 -3.03 13.80 0.89
N GLN A 189 -4.36 13.77 0.86
CA GLN A 189 -5.18 13.71 2.06
C GLN A 189 -5.83 12.33 2.23
N ASP A 190 -5.58 11.69 3.38
CA ASP A 190 -6.23 10.42 3.72
C ASP A 190 -7.75 10.60 3.91
N GLN A 191 -8.54 9.75 3.26
CA GLN A 191 -9.97 9.70 3.50
C GLN A 191 -10.28 9.06 4.87
N ALA A 192 -11.11 9.73 5.67
CA ALA A 192 -11.72 9.11 6.84
C ALA A 192 -12.81 8.10 6.39
N PRO A 193 -12.82 6.86 6.91
CA PRO A 193 -13.84 5.87 6.56
C PRO A 193 -15.26 6.40 6.84
N GLY A 194 -16.10 6.49 5.80
CA GLY A 194 -17.52 6.89 5.89
C GLY A 194 -17.88 8.26 5.33
N MET A 195 -16.97 8.96 4.64
CA MET A 195 -17.24 10.24 3.97
C MET A 195 -17.71 10.09 2.50
N THR A 196 -18.36 8.99 2.12
CA THR A 196 -19.08 8.96 0.84
C THR A 196 -20.30 9.89 0.94
N PRO A 197 -20.43 10.89 0.02
CA PRO A 197 -19.94 10.84 -1.35
C PRO A 197 -18.86 11.88 -1.73
N ILE A 198 -17.98 12.32 -0.82
CA ILE A 198 -16.94 13.35 -1.07
C ILE A 198 -15.54 12.73 -1.06
N LEU A 199 -14.80 12.82 -2.17
CA LEU A 199 -13.40 12.45 -2.33
C LEU A 199 -12.51 13.68 -2.08
N LEU A 200 -11.73 13.67 -1.00
CA LEU A 200 -10.70 14.68 -0.73
C LEU A 200 -9.38 14.21 -1.32
N LEU A 201 -8.87 14.88 -2.35
CA LEU A 201 -7.58 14.55 -2.98
C LEU A 201 -6.43 15.12 -2.14
N GLY A 202 -6.48 16.40 -1.79
CA GLY A 202 -5.46 17.05 -0.96
C GLY A 202 -5.08 18.45 -1.47
N ASP A 203 -3.80 18.81 -1.28
CA ASP A 203 -3.30 20.15 -1.55
C ASP A 203 -2.11 20.12 -2.53
N VAL A 204 -2.14 21.01 -3.53
CA VAL A 204 -1.01 21.31 -4.42
C VAL A 204 -0.52 22.72 -4.13
N ILE A 205 0.78 22.86 -3.89
CA ILE A 205 1.40 24.16 -3.57
C ILE A 205 2.46 24.45 -4.64
N ILE A 206 2.37 25.60 -5.30
CA ILE A 206 3.28 25.98 -6.39
C ILE A 206 3.99 27.29 -6.04
N SER A 207 5.31 27.35 -6.26
CA SER A 207 6.05 28.60 -6.17
C SER A 207 5.96 29.39 -7.49
N LEU A 208 5.45 30.62 -7.42
CA LEU A 208 5.31 31.50 -8.58
C LEU A 208 6.67 31.95 -9.14
N GLU A 209 7.64 32.24 -8.27
CA GLU A 209 8.95 32.72 -8.69
C GLU A 209 9.77 31.61 -9.36
N THR A 210 9.72 30.40 -8.80
CA THR A 210 10.37 29.23 -9.41
C THR A 210 9.68 28.84 -10.72
N ALA A 211 8.34 28.82 -10.77
CA ALA A 211 7.61 28.57 -12.01
C ALA A 211 7.90 29.62 -13.10
N ALA A 212 8.04 30.90 -12.74
CA ALA A 212 8.39 31.96 -13.70
C ALA A 212 9.78 31.76 -14.30
N LYS A 213 10.77 31.37 -13.48
CA LYS A 213 12.13 31.04 -13.95
C LYS A 213 12.11 29.85 -14.90
N GLN A 214 11.40 28.77 -14.54
CA GLN A 214 11.26 27.56 -15.38
C GLN A 214 10.54 27.86 -16.71
N ALA A 215 9.50 28.69 -16.68
CA ALA A 215 8.78 29.10 -17.89
C ALA A 215 9.69 29.85 -18.88
N GLU A 216 10.55 30.75 -18.37
CA GLU A 216 11.54 31.46 -19.18
C GLU A 216 12.60 30.51 -19.75
N GLU A 217 13.15 29.62 -18.92
CA GLU A 217 14.16 28.63 -19.33
C GLU A 217 13.64 27.68 -20.42
N ARG A 218 12.36 27.29 -20.34
CA ARG A 218 11.71 26.37 -21.28
C ARG A 218 11.04 27.07 -22.46
N GLY A 219 11.01 28.40 -22.48
CA GLY A 219 10.52 29.19 -23.61
C GLY A 219 9.00 29.16 -23.82
N HIS A 220 8.22 29.10 -22.75
CA HIS A 220 6.75 29.09 -22.76
C HIS A 220 6.18 30.05 -21.72
N SER A 221 4.85 30.20 -21.67
CA SER A 221 4.23 31.19 -20.78
C SER A 221 4.18 30.68 -19.33
N LEU A 222 4.17 31.61 -18.36
CA LEU A 222 3.96 31.26 -16.95
C LEU A 222 2.66 30.47 -16.73
N LEU A 223 1.59 30.79 -17.47
CA LEU A 223 0.35 30.02 -17.41
C LEU A 223 0.54 28.57 -17.86
N ASP A 224 1.34 28.34 -18.89
CA ASP A 224 1.63 27.00 -19.39
C ASP A 224 2.45 26.21 -18.36
N GLU A 225 3.46 26.82 -17.73
CA GLU A 225 4.23 26.17 -16.66
C GLU A 225 3.36 25.87 -15.43
N LEU A 226 2.48 26.79 -15.01
CA LEU A 226 1.54 26.55 -13.91
C LEU A 226 0.57 25.40 -14.20
N ARG A 227 0.15 25.23 -15.46
CA ARG A 227 -0.67 24.08 -15.88
C ARG A 227 0.10 22.77 -15.80
N ILE A 228 1.37 22.76 -16.20
CA ILE A 228 2.24 21.57 -16.08
C ILE A 228 2.40 21.21 -14.61
N LEU A 229 2.80 22.17 -13.76
CA LEU A 229 3.00 21.96 -12.32
C LEU A 229 1.70 21.54 -11.61
N LEU A 230 0.56 22.06 -12.03
CA LEU A 230 -0.74 21.63 -11.52
C LEU A 230 -1.05 20.17 -11.87
N VAL A 231 -0.86 19.76 -13.12
CA VAL A 231 -1.09 18.36 -13.54
C VAL A 231 -0.09 17.43 -12.86
N HIS A 232 1.17 17.84 -12.76
CA HIS A 232 2.21 17.09 -12.08
C HIS A 232 1.89 16.87 -10.61
N GLY A 233 1.54 17.95 -9.89
CA GLY A 233 1.17 17.87 -8.49
C GLY A 233 -0.12 17.06 -8.28
N LEU A 234 -1.09 17.18 -9.18
CA LEU A 234 -2.30 16.35 -9.19
C LEU A 234 -1.98 14.85 -9.31
N LEU A 235 -1.07 14.48 -10.21
CA LEU A 235 -0.65 13.09 -10.38
C LEU A 235 0.02 12.55 -9.10
N HIS A 236 0.86 13.36 -8.44
CA HIS A 236 1.42 13.01 -7.14
C HIS A 236 0.36 12.83 -6.06
N VAL A 237 -0.63 13.73 -5.98
CA VAL A 237 -1.74 13.61 -5.03
C VAL A 237 -2.56 12.34 -5.27
N ILE A 238 -2.68 11.88 -6.52
CA ILE A 238 -3.41 10.67 -6.89
C ILE A 238 -2.55 9.39 -6.74
N GLY A 239 -1.26 9.53 -6.44
CA GLY A 239 -0.37 8.42 -6.10
C GLY A 239 0.61 7.99 -7.18
N PHE A 240 0.80 8.77 -8.24
CA PHE A 240 1.92 8.58 -9.18
C PHE A 240 3.19 9.21 -8.59
N ASP A 241 4.33 8.55 -8.72
CA ASP A 241 5.60 9.08 -8.23
C ASP A 241 6.76 8.76 -9.18
N HIS A 242 7.28 9.79 -9.83
CA HIS A 242 8.41 9.70 -10.76
C HIS A 242 9.78 9.52 -10.09
N GLU A 243 9.89 9.69 -8.77
CA GLU A 243 11.15 9.47 -8.04
C GLU A 243 11.42 7.98 -7.75
N LEU A 244 10.45 7.09 -7.98
CA LEU A 244 10.55 5.65 -7.68
C LEU A 244 11.42 4.87 -8.68
N GLY A 245 11.50 5.32 -9.93
CA GLY A 245 12.33 4.70 -10.95
C GLY A 245 12.04 5.19 -12.37
N PRO A 246 12.84 4.77 -13.38
CA PRO A 246 12.67 5.21 -14.75
C PRO A 246 11.33 4.81 -15.38
N ASP A 247 10.76 3.68 -14.96
CA ASP A 247 9.49 3.18 -15.48
C ASP A 247 8.30 3.95 -14.88
N ASP A 248 8.29 4.22 -13.57
CA ASP A 248 7.28 5.08 -12.91
C ASP A 248 7.37 6.53 -13.41
N SER A 249 8.59 6.99 -13.66
CA SER A 249 8.87 8.25 -14.30
C SER A 249 8.28 8.31 -15.71
N GLN A 250 8.42 7.25 -16.52
CA GLN A 250 7.83 7.19 -17.85
C GLN A 250 6.30 7.13 -17.80
N GLU A 251 5.73 6.35 -16.88
CA GLU A 251 4.28 6.25 -16.72
C GLU A 251 3.68 7.60 -16.30
N MET A 252 4.27 8.26 -15.30
CA MET A 252 3.84 9.59 -14.88
C MET A 252 3.98 10.61 -16.02
N GLU A 253 5.05 10.53 -16.81
CA GLU A 253 5.26 11.39 -18.00
C GLU A 253 4.19 11.15 -19.08
N ASP A 254 3.84 9.89 -19.33
CA ASP A 254 2.81 9.52 -20.31
C ASP A 254 1.45 10.05 -19.86
N LYS A 255 1.11 9.93 -18.56
CA LYS A 255 -0.13 10.46 -17.99
C LYS A 255 -0.17 11.98 -18.00
N GLU A 256 0.92 12.64 -17.64
CA GLU A 256 1.06 14.09 -17.69
C GLU A 256 0.84 14.60 -19.12
N THR A 257 1.50 13.97 -20.10
CA THR A 257 1.36 14.28 -21.53
C THR A 257 -0.07 14.03 -22.04
N GLN A 258 -0.69 12.95 -21.59
CA GLN A 258 -2.06 12.61 -21.96
C GLN A 258 -3.07 13.65 -21.45
N ILE A 259 -2.96 14.08 -20.20
CA ILE A 259 -3.85 15.09 -19.60
C ILE A 259 -3.66 16.44 -20.29
N LEU A 260 -2.40 16.88 -20.44
CA LEU A 260 -2.07 18.14 -21.12
C LEU A 260 -2.60 18.17 -22.56
N SER A 261 -2.41 17.09 -23.32
CA SER A 261 -2.85 17.01 -24.72
C SER A 261 -4.37 16.99 -24.88
N LYS A 262 -5.10 16.25 -24.04
CA LYS A 262 -6.57 16.21 -24.06
C LYS A 262 -7.21 17.54 -23.70
N LEU A 263 -6.58 18.32 -22.81
CA LEU A 263 -7.03 19.67 -22.45
C LEU A 263 -6.56 20.75 -23.45
N GLY A 264 -5.75 20.37 -24.44
CA GLY A 264 -5.20 21.30 -25.44
C GLY A 264 -4.19 22.29 -24.86
N TRP A 265 -3.55 21.95 -23.73
CA TRP A 265 -2.55 22.78 -23.06
C TRP A 265 -1.16 22.55 -23.66
N LYS A 266 -0.35 23.61 -23.71
CA LYS A 266 0.99 23.58 -24.31
C LYS A 266 2.03 23.33 -23.24
N GLY A 267 2.84 22.28 -23.40
CA GLY A 267 3.92 21.95 -22.46
C GLY A 267 4.55 20.60 -22.81
N LYS A 268 5.84 20.43 -22.50
CA LYS A 268 6.47 19.10 -22.39
C LYS A 268 6.56 18.77 -20.92
N GLY A 269 6.31 17.53 -20.55
CA GLY A 269 6.26 17.16 -19.15
C GLY A 269 7.60 17.33 -18.42
N LEU A 270 7.55 17.56 -17.10
CA LEU A 270 8.70 17.87 -16.24
C LEU A 270 9.84 16.84 -16.35
N ILE A 271 9.44 15.59 -16.53
CA ILE A 271 10.31 14.42 -16.56
C ILE A 271 11.18 14.37 -17.85
N SER A 272 10.61 14.82 -18.98
CA SER A 272 11.31 14.89 -20.27
C SER A 272 12.49 15.87 -20.28
N ALA A 273 12.53 16.82 -19.34
CA ALA A 273 13.54 17.88 -19.28
C ALA A 273 14.80 17.45 -18.50
N VAL A 274 14.68 16.50 -17.56
CA VAL A 274 15.77 16.04 -16.68
C VAL A 274 16.71 15.06 -17.38
N SER A 275 16.18 14.26 -18.31
CA SER A 275 16.91 13.19 -19.03
C SER A 275 18.01 13.66 -19.99
N ASN A 276 18.04 14.95 -20.36
CA ASN A 276 19.08 15.51 -21.25
C ASN A 276 20.37 15.96 -20.53
N SER A 277 20.47 15.82 -19.21
CA SER A 277 21.60 16.35 -18.42
C SER A 277 22.55 15.29 -17.84
N VAL A 278 22.27 13.99 -18.00
CA VAL A 278 23.06 12.91 -17.37
C VAL A 278 23.46 11.85 -18.40
N MET A 279 24.33 12.21 -19.35
CA MET A 279 25.10 11.24 -20.13
C MET A 279 26.49 11.80 -20.45
N GLU A 280 27.33 11.97 -19.43
CA GLU A 280 28.78 11.93 -19.58
C GLU A 280 29.39 11.46 -18.25
N GLU A 281 30.37 10.54 -18.36
CA GLU A 281 31.18 9.94 -17.27
C GLU A 281 30.60 8.75 -16.48
N SER A 282 30.94 7.53 -16.92
CA SER A 282 31.91 6.69 -16.20
C SER A 282 32.06 5.30 -16.84
N ASN A 283 33.17 5.11 -17.56
CA ASN A 283 33.74 3.80 -17.85
C ASN A 283 34.62 3.38 -16.67
N GLY A 284 34.29 2.30 -15.98
CA GLY A 284 35.11 1.74 -14.90
C GLY A 284 34.75 0.30 -14.58
N SER A 285 35.63 -0.63 -14.95
CA SER A 285 35.45 -2.07 -14.81
C SER A 285 35.42 -2.54 -13.35
N THR A 286 34.53 -3.50 -13.03
CA THR A 286 34.86 -4.55 -12.07
C THR A 286 34.07 -5.83 -12.37
N THR A 287 34.81 -6.94 -12.43
CA THR A 287 34.36 -8.29 -12.71
C THR A 287 33.82 -8.98 -11.46
N SER A 288 32.63 -9.57 -11.52
CA SER A 288 32.31 -10.83 -10.81
C SER A 288 31.02 -11.48 -11.32
N GLY A 289 31.15 -12.69 -11.88
CA GLY A 289 30.22 -13.80 -11.63
C GLY A 289 28.82 -13.83 -12.27
N GLY A 290 28.55 -13.14 -13.38
CA GLY A 290 27.30 -13.33 -14.14
C GLY A 290 27.37 -14.59 -15.03
N ARG A 291 26.39 -15.50 -14.91
CA ARG A 291 26.21 -16.62 -15.85
C ARG A 291 26.14 -16.09 -17.28
N SER A 292 26.91 -16.73 -18.15
CA SER A 292 26.95 -16.46 -19.59
C SER A 292 25.53 -16.49 -20.19
N LEU A 293 25.16 -15.38 -20.82
CA LEU A 293 24.04 -15.23 -21.75
C LEU A 293 24.31 -16.08 -23.00
N ASP A 294 24.23 -17.40 -22.87
CA ASP A 294 23.98 -18.27 -24.01
C ASP A 294 22.46 -18.35 -24.19
N GLY A 295 21.94 -17.46 -25.05
CA GLY A 295 20.54 -17.34 -25.42
C GLY A 295 20.00 -18.58 -26.14
N LYS A 296 19.78 -19.66 -25.40
CA LYS A 296 18.86 -20.71 -25.81
C LYS A 296 17.46 -20.28 -25.38
N ILE A 297 16.64 -19.91 -26.36
CA ILE A 297 15.18 -19.82 -26.19
C ILE A 297 14.73 -21.18 -25.63
N ARG A 298 14.46 -21.23 -24.33
CA ARG A 298 13.84 -22.40 -23.70
C ARG A 298 12.44 -22.56 -24.29
N ARG A 299 12.04 -23.79 -24.57
CA ARG A 299 10.70 -24.14 -25.01
C ARG A 299 10.03 -24.95 -23.90
N PRO A 300 8.70 -24.86 -23.74
CA PRO A 300 8.02 -25.65 -22.72
C PRO A 300 8.34 -27.13 -22.94
N PRO A 301 8.49 -27.91 -21.86
CA PRO A 301 8.75 -29.34 -21.95
C PRO A 301 7.74 -30.02 -22.89
N LYS A 302 8.22 -30.92 -23.76
CA LYS A 302 7.32 -31.72 -24.63
C LYS A 302 6.43 -32.66 -23.83
N ALA A 303 6.85 -33.04 -22.63
CA ALA A 303 6.03 -33.76 -21.67
C ALA A 303 5.18 -32.75 -20.89
N GLY A 304 3.88 -33.02 -20.74
CA GLY A 304 3.00 -32.15 -19.95
C GLY A 304 3.41 -32.09 -18.48
N PHE A 305 2.98 -31.03 -17.78
CA PHE A 305 3.26 -30.84 -16.36
C PHE A 305 2.38 -31.74 -15.49
N LYS A 306 2.96 -32.25 -14.39
CA LYS A 306 2.23 -33.00 -13.35
C LYS A 306 1.66 -32.08 -12.27
N ILE A 307 2.39 -31.00 -11.96
CA ILE A 307 2.03 -30.06 -10.91
C ILE A 307 2.11 -28.63 -11.44
N LEU A 308 1.11 -27.83 -11.09
CA LEU A 308 1.09 -26.39 -11.23
C LEU A 308 1.23 -25.76 -9.84
N PHE A 309 2.30 -25.01 -9.60
CA PHE A 309 2.45 -24.14 -8.43
C PHE A 309 1.95 -22.74 -8.75
N CYS A 310 1.10 -22.20 -7.88
CA CYS A 310 0.55 -20.86 -8.04
C CYS A 310 0.78 -20.01 -6.79
N ASP A 311 1.32 -18.82 -6.99
CA ASP A 311 1.11 -17.72 -6.05
C ASP A 311 -0.35 -17.25 -6.04
N MET A 312 -0.74 -16.48 -5.02
CA MET A 312 -2.08 -15.92 -4.85
C MET A 312 -2.16 -14.42 -5.14
N ASP A 313 -1.72 -13.56 -4.21
CA ASP A 313 -1.88 -12.11 -4.30
C ASP A 313 -1.00 -11.54 -5.41
N GLY A 314 -1.59 -10.89 -6.42
CA GLY A 314 -0.81 -10.41 -7.58
C GLY A 314 -0.66 -11.43 -8.71
N THR A 315 -1.14 -12.67 -8.50
CA THR A 315 -1.08 -13.76 -9.48
C THR A 315 -2.45 -14.40 -9.76
N LEU A 316 -2.98 -15.22 -8.83
CA LEU A 316 -4.34 -15.78 -8.96
C LEU A 316 -5.43 -14.79 -8.55
N LEU A 317 -5.10 -13.89 -7.62
CA LEU A 317 -5.98 -12.84 -7.13
C LEU A 317 -5.67 -11.54 -7.87
N ASN A 318 -6.73 -10.88 -8.32
CA ASN A 318 -6.68 -9.56 -8.93
C ASN A 318 -6.38 -8.47 -7.88
N SER A 319 -6.23 -7.22 -8.30
CA SER A 319 -5.94 -6.06 -7.42
C SER A 319 -6.98 -5.86 -6.32
N LYS A 320 -8.19 -6.43 -6.48
CA LYS A 320 -9.27 -6.42 -5.48
C LYS A 320 -9.25 -7.62 -4.55
N SER A 321 -8.15 -8.38 -4.51
CA SER A 321 -7.99 -9.62 -3.73
C SER A 321 -9.10 -10.65 -4.01
N ARG A 322 -9.55 -10.72 -5.26
CA ARG A 322 -10.58 -11.67 -5.72
C ARG A 322 -10.08 -12.47 -6.91
N ILE A 323 -10.60 -13.68 -7.06
CA ILE A 323 -10.38 -14.51 -8.23
C ILE A 323 -11.53 -14.34 -9.22
N SER A 324 -11.21 -14.18 -10.51
CA SER A 324 -12.18 -14.04 -11.57
C SER A 324 -12.82 -15.38 -11.93
N ASP A 325 -13.99 -15.34 -12.60
CA ASP A 325 -14.62 -16.54 -13.15
C ASP A 325 -13.71 -17.23 -14.18
N ALA A 326 -13.00 -16.47 -15.02
CA ALA A 326 -12.08 -17.01 -16.01
C ALA A 326 -10.92 -17.78 -15.37
N THR A 327 -10.29 -17.21 -14.34
CA THR A 327 -9.20 -17.87 -13.62
C THR A 327 -9.70 -19.10 -12.85
N ARG A 328 -10.89 -19.03 -12.22
CA ARG A 328 -11.53 -20.18 -11.58
C ARG A 328 -11.78 -21.30 -12.59
N ASP A 329 -12.35 -20.99 -13.74
CA ASP A 329 -12.71 -21.98 -14.76
C ASP A 329 -11.46 -22.62 -15.38
N ALA A 330 -10.40 -21.83 -15.59
CA ALA A 330 -9.11 -22.34 -16.04
C ALA A 330 -8.47 -23.29 -15.00
N LEU A 331 -8.51 -22.96 -13.71
CA LEU A 331 -8.05 -23.86 -12.64
C LEU A 331 -8.83 -25.18 -12.63
N ASN A 332 -10.16 -25.13 -12.75
CA ASN A 332 -11.00 -26.31 -12.84
C ASN A 332 -10.65 -27.17 -14.08
N ALA A 333 -10.36 -26.53 -15.22
CA ALA A 333 -9.92 -27.24 -16.41
C ALA A 333 -8.53 -27.90 -16.23
N VAL A 334 -7.61 -27.25 -15.51
CA VAL A 334 -6.30 -27.82 -15.17
C VAL A 334 -6.45 -29.05 -14.27
N LEU A 335 -7.31 -28.96 -13.24
CA LEU A 335 -7.66 -30.09 -12.38
C LEU A 335 -8.28 -31.25 -13.20
N ALA A 336 -9.19 -30.94 -14.13
CA ALA A 336 -9.83 -31.93 -15.00
C ALA A 336 -8.86 -32.62 -15.97
N LYS A 337 -7.75 -31.95 -16.35
CA LYS A 337 -6.65 -32.54 -17.13
C LYS A 337 -5.76 -33.47 -16.30
N GLY A 338 -6.01 -33.58 -14.99
CA GLY A 338 -5.25 -34.42 -14.06
C GLY A 338 -3.96 -33.77 -13.55
N VAL A 339 -3.78 -32.47 -13.77
CA VAL A 339 -2.65 -31.70 -13.23
C VAL A 339 -2.99 -31.26 -11.82
N GLN A 340 -2.12 -31.57 -10.88
CA GLN A 340 -2.31 -31.16 -9.49
C GLN A 340 -2.00 -29.66 -9.35
N VAL A 341 -2.94 -28.89 -8.79
CA VAL A 341 -2.69 -27.49 -8.44
C VAL A 341 -2.24 -27.41 -6.98
N ILE A 342 -1.15 -26.68 -6.72
CA ILE A 342 -0.60 -26.46 -5.38
C ILE A 342 -0.41 -24.96 -5.15
N ILE A 343 -0.95 -24.45 -4.05
CA ILE A 343 -0.80 -23.05 -3.65
C ILE A 343 0.54 -22.84 -2.95
N ALA A 344 1.26 -21.78 -3.34
CA ALA A 344 2.50 -21.31 -2.73
C ALA A 344 2.40 -19.80 -2.41
N THR A 345 2.11 -19.43 -1.17
CA THR A 345 1.71 -18.04 -0.82
C THR A 345 2.36 -17.51 0.46
N GLY A 346 2.39 -16.18 0.58
CA GLY A 346 2.72 -15.47 1.82
C GLY A 346 1.62 -15.51 2.89
N LYS A 347 0.38 -15.85 2.50
CA LYS A 347 -0.77 -15.99 3.40
C LYS A 347 -0.67 -17.20 4.32
N THR A 348 -1.41 -17.18 5.42
CA THR A 348 -1.71 -18.42 6.16
C THR A 348 -2.58 -19.35 5.30
N ARG A 349 -2.57 -20.64 5.61
CA ARG A 349 -3.46 -21.60 4.94
C ARG A 349 -4.93 -21.23 5.10
N HIS A 350 -5.31 -20.67 6.26
CA HIS A 350 -6.67 -20.18 6.49
C HIS A 350 -7.00 -18.98 5.62
N GLY A 351 -6.12 -17.97 5.54
CA GLY A 351 -6.31 -16.81 4.67
C GLY A 351 -6.44 -17.21 3.20
N ALA A 352 -5.60 -18.14 2.74
CA ALA A 352 -5.69 -18.71 1.39
C ALA A 352 -7.03 -19.42 1.14
N MET A 353 -7.50 -20.23 2.10
CA MET A 353 -8.82 -20.87 1.99
C MET A 353 -9.94 -19.83 1.98
N ALA A 354 -9.89 -18.81 2.84
CA ALA A 354 -10.91 -17.75 2.90
C ALA A 354 -11.02 -16.97 1.58
N ALA A 355 -9.91 -16.75 0.88
CA ALA A 355 -9.91 -16.09 -0.42
C ALA A 355 -10.51 -16.95 -1.55
N LEU A 356 -10.38 -18.27 -1.46
CA LEU A 356 -10.83 -19.22 -2.50
C LEU A 356 -12.21 -19.83 -2.25
N ASP A 357 -12.73 -19.72 -1.02
CA ASP A 357 -14.04 -20.24 -0.63
C ASP A 357 -15.21 -19.64 -1.44
N PRO A 358 -15.27 -18.31 -1.69
CA PRO A 358 -16.40 -17.69 -2.39
C PRO A 358 -16.61 -18.19 -3.82
N VAL A 359 -15.58 -18.77 -4.43
CA VAL A 359 -15.62 -19.30 -5.80
C VAL A 359 -15.65 -20.82 -5.88
N GLY A 360 -15.81 -21.50 -4.74
CA GLY A 360 -15.95 -22.96 -4.68
C GLY A 360 -14.66 -23.73 -4.97
N LEU A 361 -13.50 -23.12 -4.79
CA LEU A 361 -12.19 -23.77 -4.98
C LEU A 361 -11.64 -24.39 -3.68
N VAL A 362 -12.41 -24.37 -2.60
CA VAL A 362 -12.09 -25.01 -1.32
C VAL A 362 -12.82 -26.36 -1.20
N GLY A 363 -12.13 -27.37 -0.70
CA GLY A 363 -12.68 -28.70 -0.44
C GLY A 363 -11.91 -29.82 -1.13
N GLU A 364 -12.42 -31.04 -1.07
CA GLU A 364 -11.74 -32.23 -1.61
C GLU A 364 -11.58 -32.20 -3.14
N ASN A 365 -12.53 -31.57 -3.83
CA ASN A 365 -12.50 -31.40 -5.29
C ASN A 365 -11.95 -30.04 -5.74
N GLY A 366 -11.54 -29.20 -4.79
CA GLY A 366 -10.99 -27.86 -5.05
C GLY A 366 -9.46 -27.86 -5.18
N VAL A 367 -8.87 -26.67 -5.22
CA VAL A 367 -7.40 -26.50 -5.24
C VAL A 367 -6.80 -26.45 -3.84
N ILE A 368 -7.60 -26.19 -2.80
CA ILE A 368 -7.11 -26.07 -1.42
C ILE A 368 -8.08 -26.67 -0.40
N SER A 369 -7.53 -27.32 0.61
CA SER A 369 -8.24 -27.86 1.78
C SER A 369 -7.21 -28.13 2.88
N LEU A 370 -7.62 -28.63 4.05
CA LEU A 370 -6.71 -29.11 5.09
C LEU A 370 -5.95 -30.40 4.72
N LYS A 371 -6.37 -31.11 3.67
CA LYS A 371 -5.74 -32.35 3.19
C LYS A 371 -4.83 -32.14 1.98
N HIS A 372 -4.93 -30.98 1.32
CA HIS A 372 -4.12 -30.68 0.16
C HIS A 372 -2.68 -30.34 0.55
N PRO A 373 -1.68 -30.68 -0.29
CA PRO A 373 -0.35 -30.13 -0.12
C PRO A 373 -0.35 -28.63 -0.41
N GLY A 374 0.65 -27.92 0.11
CA GLY A 374 0.77 -26.47 -0.09
C GLY A 374 1.93 -25.87 0.68
N VAL A 375 2.36 -24.70 0.22
CA VAL A 375 3.44 -23.89 0.80
C VAL A 375 2.82 -22.57 1.26
N PHE A 376 2.87 -22.30 2.55
CA PHE A 376 2.19 -21.16 3.16
C PHE A 376 3.16 -20.32 3.98
N THR A 377 2.76 -19.08 4.24
CA THR A 377 3.50 -18.14 5.08
C THR A 377 4.96 -18.02 4.60
N GLN A 378 5.16 -17.76 3.31
CA GLN A 378 6.49 -17.63 2.68
C GLN A 378 7.38 -18.88 2.81
N GLY A 379 6.78 -20.07 2.83
CA GLY A 379 7.50 -21.33 2.97
C GLY A 379 7.82 -21.75 4.40
N LEU A 380 7.37 -20.99 5.39
CA LEU A 380 7.49 -21.36 6.80
C LEU A 380 6.62 -22.55 7.18
N GLN A 381 5.54 -22.79 6.45
CA GLN A 381 4.71 -23.98 6.60
C GLN A 381 4.61 -24.73 5.28
N VAL A 382 4.98 -26.01 5.30
CA VAL A 382 4.89 -26.88 4.13
C VAL A 382 4.08 -28.11 4.50
N TYR A 383 3.00 -28.35 3.75
CA TYR A 383 2.13 -29.50 3.94
C TYR A 383 2.21 -30.42 2.72
N GLY A 384 2.27 -31.73 2.98
CA GLY A 384 2.28 -32.80 2.00
C GLY A 384 0.90 -33.41 1.74
N ARG A 385 0.91 -34.59 1.12
CA ARG A 385 -0.32 -35.34 0.81
C ARG A 385 -1.10 -35.65 2.08
N GLY A 386 -2.42 -35.50 2.03
CA GLY A 386 -3.29 -35.74 3.18
C GLY A 386 -3.15 -34.70 4.29
N GLY A 387 -2.44 -33.60 4.06
CA GLY A 387 -2.24 -32.53 5.03
C GLY A 387 -1.11 -32.78 6.02
N SER A 388 -0.22 -33.74 5.77
CA SER A 388 0.93 -34.03 6.64
C SER A 388 1.87 -32.83 6.71
N VAL A 389 2.26 -32.42 7.92
CA VAL A 389 3.27 -31.35 8.10
C VAL A 389 4.63 -31.89 7.65
N ILE A 390 5.21 -31.30 6.61
CA ILE A 390 6.57 -31.59 6.13
C ILE A 390 7.56 -30.68 6.85
N HIS A 391 7.20 -29.40 6.97
CA HIS A 391 8.07 -28.37 7.54
C HIS A 391 7.25 -27.32 8.28
N SER A 392 7.80 -26.87 9.40
CA SER A 392 7.29 -25.74 10.19
C SER A 392 8.47 -25.01 10.80
N ALA A 393 8.60 -23.72 10.51
CA ALA A 393 9.66 -22.88 11.04
C ALA A 393 9.11 -21.80 11.95
N VAL A 394 9.78 -21.60 13.08
CA VAL A 394 9.48 -20.57 14.07
C VAL A 394 10.65 -19.61 14.19
N LEU A 395 10.38 -18.35 14.50
CA LEU A 395 11.40 -17.37 14.83
C LEU A 395 12.08 -17.73 16.13
N ASP A 396 13.35 -17.34 16.24
CA ASP A 396 14.07 -17.37 17.50
C ASP A 396 13.30 -16.55 18.56
N PRO A 397 12.92 -17.15 19.71
CA PRO A 397 12.21 -16.45 20.77
C PRO A 397 12.92 -15.18 21.26
N GLU A 398 14.25 -15.11 21.20
CA GLU A 398 15.00 -13.90 21.56
C GLU A 398 14.72 -12.77 20.57
N VAL A 399 14.75 -13.06 19.27
CA VAL A 399 14.40 -12.10 18.21
C VAL A 399 12.94 -11.64 18.35
N VAL A 400 12.03 -12.55 18.67
CA VAL A 400 10.62 -12.22 18.92
C VAL A 400 10.48 -11.26 20.11
N GLN A 401 11.17 -11.55 21.22
CA GLN A 401 11.14 -10.71 22.41
C GLN A 401 11.67 -9.31 22.14
N GLU A 402 12.82 -9.21 21.46
CA GLU A 402 13.43 -7.94 21.04
C GLU A 402 12.47 -7.14 20.16
N ALA A 403 11.85 -7.79 19.17
CA ALA A 403 10.96 -7.14 18.21
C ALA A 403 9.65 -6.64 18.84
N LEU A 404 9.03 -7.45 19.68
CA LEU A 404 7.82 -7.05 20.38
C LEU A 404 8.10 -5.98 21.45
N THR A 405 9.27 -5.99 22.07
CA THR A 405 9.71 -4.92 22.98
C THR A 405 9.91 -3.61 22.22
N TYR A 406 10.60 -3.66 21.07
CA TYR A 406 10.76 -2.51 20.18
C TYR A 406 9.40 -1.94 19.73
N SER A 407 8.44 -2.80 19.37
CA SER A 407 7.06 -2.42 19.04
C SER A 407 6.40 -1.61 20.15
N LEU A 408 6.50 -2.06 21.41
CA LEU A 408 5.95 -1.36 22.58
C LEU A 408 6.65 -0.02 22.84
N GLU A 409 7.98 -0.02 22.88
CA GLU A 409 8.77 1.16 23.21
C GLU A 409 8.61 2.29 22.18
N LYS A 410 8.51 1.92 20.90
CA LYS A 410 8.35 2.86 19.80
C LYS A 410 6.89 3.12 19.43
N SER A 411 5.95 2.39 20.04
CA SER A 411 4.53 2.41 19.67
C SER A 411 4.32 2.13 18.17
N ILE A 412 5.16 1.28 17.58
CA ILE A 412 5.07 0.85 16.18
C ILE A 412 4.18 -0.40 16.13
N PRO A 413 3.06 -0.40 15.39
CA PRO A 413 2.17 -1.55 15.32
C PRO A 413 2.89 -2.78 14.76
N SER A 414 2.66 -3.92 15.40
CA SER A 414 3.20 -5.19 14.93
C SER A 414 2.21 -6.32 15.10
N VAL A 415 2.33 -7.36 14.28
CA VAL A 415 1.60 -8.61 14.44
C VAL A 415 2.55 -9.80 14.36
N GLY A 416 2.27 -10.83 15.14
CA GLY A 416 2.93 -12.13 15.08
C GLY A 416 1.99 -13.19 14.49
N PHE A 417 2.49 -13.96 13.55
CA PHE A 417 1.79 -15.10 12.97
C PHE A 417 2.16 -16.37 13.73
N SER A 418 1.17 -17.19 14.05
CA SER A 418 1.35 -18.49 14.67
C SER A 418 0.29 -19.46 14.18
N ASP A 419 0.64 -20.29 13.20
CA ASP A 419 -0.30 -21.19 12.51
C ASP A 419 -1.51 -20.42 11.95
N ASN A 420 -2.69 -20.65 12.54
CA ASN A 420 -3.95 -19.99 12.16
C ASN A 420 -4.30 -18.82 13.09
N ARG A 421 -3.37 -18.39 13.95
CA ARG A 421 -3.56 -17.27 14.87
C ARG A 421 -2.68 -16.11 14.44
N ILE A 422 -3.23 -14.91 14.58
CA ILE A 422 -2.48 -13.66 14.49
C ILE A 422 -2.63 -12.98 15.84
N VAL A 423 -1.51 -12.57 16.42
CA VAL A 423 -1.46 -11.93 17.75
C VAL A 423 -0.79 -10.58 17.67
N THR A 424 -1.20 -9.63 18.51
CA THR A 424 -0.59 -8.30 18.62
C THR A 424 -0.60 -7.83 20.07
N LEU A 425 0.32 -6.94 20.42
CA LEU A 425 0.40 -6.38 21.77
C LEU A 425 -0.66 -5.29 22.02
N PHE A 426 -1.08 -4.59 20.97
CA PHE A 426 -2.05 -3.51 21.08
C PHE A 426 -2.83 -3.35 19.78
N ARG A 427 -4.05 -2.83 19.90
CA ARG A 427 -4.90 -2.59 18.73
C ARG A 427 -4.40 -1.39 17.93
N HIS A 428 -4.36 -1.54 16.61
CA HIS A 428 -4.09 -0.46 15.68
C HIS A 428 -4.86 -0.66 14.38
N SER A 429 -5.30 0.41 13.71
CA SER A 429 -6.08 0.32 12.46
C SER A 429 -5.32 -0.45 11.36
N LEU A 430 -4.01 -0.22 11.23
CA LEU A 430 -3.15 -0.94 10.28
C LEU A 430 -3.10 -2.45 10.52
N THR A 431 -3.24 -2.91 11.77
CA THR A 431 -3.26 -4.36 12.06
C THR A 431 -4.57 -5.03 11.64
N ASP A 432 -5.66 -4.27 11.51
CA ASP A 432 -6.94 -4.78 11.03
C ASP A 432 -6.95 -5.00 9.50
N VAL A 433 -6.02 -4.39 8.75
CA VAL A 433 -5.90 -4.50 7.28
C VAL A 433 -5.67 -5.94 6.83
N LEU A 434 -4.89 -6.73 7.59
CA LEU A 434 -4.71 -8.16 7.29
C LEU A 434 -6.02 -8.91 7.24
N HIS A 435 -6.94 -8.58 8.15
CA HIS A 435 -8.22 -9.23 8.23
C HIS A 435 -9.18 -8.75 7.13
N THR A 436 -9.24 -7.44 6.90
CA THR A 436 -10.24 -6.85 6.00
C THR A 436 -9.85 -6.94 4.52
N VAL A 437 -8.56 -6.82 4.19
CA VAL A 437 -8.05 -6.82 2.81
C VAL A 437 -7.51 -8.19 2.46
N TYR A 438 -6.61 -8.73 3.29
CA TYR A 438 -5.89 -9.98 2.98
C TYR A 438 -6.61 -11.25 3.47
N LEU A 439 -7.79 -11.09 4.08
CA LEU A 439 -8.67 -12.16 4.57
C LEU A 439 -8.02 -13.08 5.62
N GLU A 440 -7.02 -12.58 6.32
CA GLU A 440 -6.36 -13.29 7.41
C GLU A 440 -7.24 -13.33 8.68
N PRO A 441 -6.95 -14.25 9.63
CA PRO A 441 -7.58 -14.22 10.94
C PRO A 441 -7.38 -12.86 11.64
N LYS A 442 -8.44 -12.37 12.28
CA LYS A 442 -8.37 -11.12 13.03
C LYS A 442 -7.32 -11.21 14.14
N ALA A 443 -6.46 -10.21 14.24
CA ALA A 443 -5.41 -10.16 15.25
C ALA A 443 -6.00 -10.14 16.68
N GLU A 444 -5.58 -11.10 17.49
CA GLU A 444 -5.89 -11.18 18.92
C GLU A 444 -4.97 -10.25 19.71
N VAL A 445 -5.56 -9.37 20.54
CA VAL A 445 -4.78 -8.43 21.35
C VAL A 445 -4.39 -9.09 22.68
N ILE A 446 -3.08 -9.29 22.88
CA ILE A 446 -2.49 -9.83 24.10
C ILE A 446 -1.54 -8.75 24.68
N PRO A 447 -2.01 -7.89 25.61
CA PRO A 447 -1.30 -6.67 26.03
C PRO A 447 -0.14 -6.91 27.00
N SER A 448 0.34 -8.15 27.12
CA SER A 448 1.48 -8.56 27.92
C SER A 448 2.45 -9.29 27.02
N LEU A 449 3.69 -8.78 26.92
CA LEU A 449 4.76 -9.42 26.16
C LEU A 449 4.99 -10.87 26.62
N ARG A 450 5.00 -11.07 27.95
CA ARG A 450 5.17 -12.40 28.54
C ARG A 450 4.04 -13.33 28.10
N ASP A 451 2.79 -12.89 28.27
CA ASP A 451 1.62 -13.74 28.01
C ASP A 451 1.55 -14.06 26.51
N LEU A 452 1.89 -13.11 25.63
CA LEU A 452 1.93 -13.33 24.18
C LEU A 452 2.96 -14.41 23.84
N MET A 453 4.19 -14.27 24.33
CA MET A 453 5.26 -15.24 24.07
C MET A 453 4.97 -16.64 24.65
N GLU A 454 4.31 -16.71 25.81
CA GLU A 454 3.89 -17.98 26.42
C GLU A 454 2.67 -18.60 25.71
N SER A 455 1.85 -17.79 25.02
CA SER A 455 0.61 -18.25 24.39
C SER A 455 0.82 -19.03 23.10
N CYS A 456 1.87 -18.72 22.32
CA CYS A 456 2.13 -19.37 21.04
C CYS A 456 3.54 -19.08 20.49
N PRO A 457 4.16 -20.03 19.75
CA PRO A 457 5.40 -19.77 19.04
C PRO A 457 5.13 -18.89 17.81
N ILE A 458 5.96 -17.87 17.59
CA ILE A 458 5.79 -16.95 16.47
C ILE A 458 6.59 -17.44 15.26
N GLN A 459 5.94 -17.57 14.11
CA GLN A 459 6.51 -18.02 12.84
C GLN A 459 7.10 -16.85 12.06
N LYS A 460 6.42 -15.71 12.06
CA LYS A 460 6.91 -14.44 11.51
C LYS A 460 6.35 -13.25 12.27
N LEU A 461 7.07 -12.15 12.22
CA LEU A 461 6.61 -10.86 12.72
C LEU A 461 6.49 -9.88 11.56
N LEU A 462 5.51 -8.99 11.64
CA LEU A 462 5.26 -7.95 10.67
C LEU A 462 5.13 -6.61 11.40
N PHE A 463 5.93 -5.62 10.99
CA PHE A 463 5.81 -4.24 11.44
C PHE A 463 5.08 -3.40 10.41
N TYR A 464 4.27 -2.46 10.89
CA TYR A 464 3.59 -1.46 10.06
C TYR A 464 4.12 -0.07 10.37
N SER A 465 4.45 0.69 9.33
CA SER A 465 4.75 2.12 9.44
C SER A 465 4.60 2.77 8.06
N THR A 466 4.85 4.08 7.96
CA THR A 466 4.94 4.70 6.63
C THR A 466 6.12 4.11 5.84
N PRO A 467 6.07 4.13 4.49
CA PRO A 467 7.17 3.70 3.63
C PRO A 467 8.54 4.29 4.02
N GLU A 468 8.58 5.57 4.38
CA GLU A 468 9.80 6.28 4.78
C GLU A 468 10.33 5.74 6.10
N ASP A 469 9.45 5.51 7.08
CA ASP A 469 9.83 4.96 8.37
C ASP A 469 10.35 3.53 8.23
N ILE A 470 9.71 2.70 7.38
CA ILE A 470 10.20 1.36 7.07
C ILE A 470 11.58 1.44 6.41
N LYS A 471 11.72 2.22 5.34
CA LYS A 471 12.93 2.33 4.52
C LYS A 471 14.12 2.91 5.29
N TYR A 472 13.92 4.00 6.02
CA TYR A 472 15.03 4.77 6.61
C TYR A 472 15.25 4.53 8.10
N LYS A 473 14.29 3.93 8.83
CA LYS A 473 14.42 3.72 10.29
C LYS A 473 14.31 2.24 10.68
N ILE A 474 13.21 1.59 10.36
CA ILE A 474 12.87 0.27 10.91
C ILE A 474 13.71 -0.81 10.22
N ARG A 475 13.75 -0.85 8.88
CA ARG A 475 14.51 -1.85 8.13
C ARG A 475 16.02 -1.76 8.38
N PRO A 476 16.69 -0.58 8.35
CA PRO A 476 18.11 -0.48 8.68
C PRO A 476 18.42 -0.90 10.12
N TYR A 477 17.57 -0.52 11.09
CA TYR A 477 17.72 -0.95 12.48
C TYR A 477 17.66 -2.47 12.60
N TRP A 478 16.64 -3.10 12.02
CA TRP A 478 16.52 -4.56 12.09
C TRP A 478 17.60 -5.28 11.30
N ALA A 479 18.04 -4.74 10.15
CA ALA A 479 19.08 -5.37 9.33
C ALA A 479 20.38 -5.56 10.11
N GLU A 480 20.73 -4.61 10.98
CA GLU A 480 21.88 -4.72 11.88
C GLU A 480 21.59 -5.66 13.06
N ASN A 481 20.44 -5.49 13.73
CA ASN A 481 20.15 -6.23 14.96
C ASN A 481 19.88 -7.72 14.75
N VAL A 482 19.31 -8.14 13.61
CA VAL A 482 19.02 -9.56 13.34
C VAL A 482 20.00 -10.22 12.40
N ARG A 483 21.14 -9.60 12.13
CA ARG A 483 22.15 -10.13 11.20
C ARG A 483 22.53 -11.58 11.54
N GLY A 484 22.20 -12.50 10.64
CA GLY A 484 22.46 -13.94 10.81
C GLY A 484 21.48 -14.70 11.73
N ARG A 485 20.55 -13.99 12.40
CA ARG A 485 19.51 -14.57 13.26
C ARG A 485 18.14 -14.60 12.61
N ALA A 486 17.86 -13.69 11.68
CA ALA A 486 16.61 -13.64 10.91
C ALA A 486 16.83 -13.04 9.51
N THR A 487 15.87 -13.30 8.62
CA THR A 487 15.76 -12.67 7.31
C THR A 487 14.74 -11.55 7.37
N LEU A 488 15.05 -10.43 6.71
CA LEU A 488 14.09 -9.35 6.49
C LEU A 488 13.52 -9.42 5.08
N VAL A 489 12.20 -9.37 4.98
CA VAL A 489 11.48 -9.31 3.71
C VAL A 489 10.55 -8.12 3.74
N GLN A 490 10.40 -7.45 2.61
CA GLN A 490 9.48 -6.32 2.45
C GLN A 490 8.64 -6.62 1.22
N ALA A 491 7.40 -7.04 1.44
CA ALA A 491 6.46 -7.35 0.36
C ALA A 491 5.70 -6.10 -0.10
N LEU A 492 5.47 -5.16 0.80
CA LEU A 492 4.80 -3.87 0.57
C LEU A 492 5.60 -2.77 1.24
N ASP A 493 5.52 -1.55 0.72
CA ASP A 493 6.39 -0.45 1.16
C ASP A 493 6.16 -0.06 2.62
N ASP A 494 4.94 -0.20 3.12
CA ASP A 494 4.51 0.12 4.49
C ASP A 494 4.65 -1.06 5.48
N MET A 495 5.21 -2.20 5.04
CA MET A 495 5.30 -3.42 5.86
C MET A 495 6.69 -4.08 5.84
N LEU A 496 7.23 -4.37 7.03
CA LEU A 496 8.47 -5.13 7.18
C LEU A 496 8.24 -6.48 7.86
N GLU A 497 8.58 -7.56 7.17
CA GLU A 497 8.57 -8.93 7.69
C GLU A 497 9.92 -9.31 8.31
N ILE A 498 9.87 -9.93 9.49
CA ILE A 498 10.97 -10.65 10.12
C ILE A 498 10.63 -12.14 10.07
N LEU A 499 11.52 -12.92 9.45
CA LEU A 499 11.36 -14.34 9.16
C LEU A 499 12.56 -15.14 9.69
N PRO A 500 12.41 -16.43 10.02
CA PRO A 500 13.54 -17.31 10.28
C PRO A 500 14.55 -17.30 9.11
N PRO A 501 15.84 -17.46 9.38
CA PRO A 501 16.87 -17.36 8.35
C PRO A 501 16.75 -18.49 7.32
N GLY A 502 17.02 -18.17 6.06
CA GLY A 502 17.10 -19.15 4.97
C GLY A 502 15.77 -19.70 4.45
N GLN A 503 14.64 -19.06 4.75
CA GLN A 503 13.31 -19.48 4.31
C GLN A 503 12.78 -18.65 3.15
N SER A 504 12.12 -19.32 2.20
CA SER A 504 11.50 -18.73 1.01
C SER A 504 10.40 -19.64 0.47
N LYS A 505 9.56 -19.14 -0.45
CA LYS A 505 8.62 -19.99 -1.19
C LYS A 505 9.36 -21.07 -1.98
N GLY A 506 10.45 -20.72 -2.67
CA GLY A 506 11.25 -21.68 -3.45
C GLY A 506 11.83 -22.82 -2.58
N ALA A 507 12.35 -22.50 -1.40
CA ALA A 507 12.82 -23.50 -0.45
C ALA A 507 11.68 -24.42 0.02
N GLY A 508 10.50 -23.86 0.31
CA GLY A 508 9.31 -24.63 0.67
C GLY A 508 8.80 -25.53 -0.45
N VAL A 509 8.78 -25.03 -1.69
CA VAL A 509 8.41 -25.79 -2.89
C VAL A 509 9.38 -26.94 -3.10
N LYS A 510 10.69 -26.70 -2.96
CA LYS A 510 11.71 -27.76 -3.07
C LYS A 510 11.49 -28.87 -2.04
N LEU A 511 11.29 -28.52 -0.77
CA LEU A 511 10.99 -29.50 0.28
C LEU A 511 9.73 -30.33 -0.04
N LEU A 512 8.71 -29.69 -0.60
CA LEU A 512 7.48 -30.36 -1.00
C LEU A 512 7.72 -31.29 -2.19
N LEU A 513 8.45 -30.86 -3.22
CA LEU A 513 8.80 -31.69 -4.38
C LEU A 513 9.57 -32.95 -3.97
N ASP A 514 10.57 -32.79 -3.09
CA ASP A 514 11.35 -33.91 -2.54
C ASP A 514 10.45 -34.92 -1.81
N ASN A 515 9.47 -34.42 -1.03
CA ASN A 515 8.50 -35.27 -0.35
C ASN A 515 7.53 -35.98 -1.32
N LEU A 516 7.16 -35.31 -2.42
CA LEU A 516 6.25 -35.84 -3.43
C LEU A 516 6.95 -36.79 -4.43
N GLY A 517 8.29 -36.80 -4.46
CA GLY A 517 9.07 -37.54 -5.46
C GLY A 517 8.86 -37.02 -6.88
N VAL A 518 8.68 -35.70 -7.04
CA VAL A 518 8.42 -35.04 -8.33
C VAL A 518 9.64 -34.21 -8.72
N HIS A 519 10.08 -34.36 -9.97
CA HIS A 519 11.22 -33.61 -10.48
C HIS A 519 10.81 -32.19 -10.89
N PRO A 520 11.69 -31.17 -10.71
CA PRO A 520 11.34 -29.80 -11.08
C PRO A 520 10.96 -29.63 -12.56
N GLU A 521 11.53 -30.42 -13.46
CA GLU A 521 11.19 -30.43 -14.90
C GLU A 521 9.73 -30.81 -15.18
N GLU A 522 9.05 -31.46 -14.23
CA GLU A 522 7.66 -31.90 -14.33
C GLU A 522 6.66 -30.87 -13.79
N ILE A 523 7.13 -29.69 -13.38
CA ILE A 523 6.29 -28.64 -12.79
C ILE A 523 6.29 -27.36 -13.60
N MET A 524 5.14 -26.68 -13.56
CA MET A 524 5.00 -25.29 -13.95
C MET A 524 4.81 -24.45 -12.68
N ALA A 525 5.41 -23.26 -12.62
CA ALA A 525 5.17 -22.29 -11.56
C ALA A 525 4.74 -20.95 -12.16
N ILE A 526 3.87 -20.22 -11.45
CA ILE A 526 3.45 -18.87 -11.81
C ILE A 526 3.47 -17.93 -10.59
N GLY A 527 3.96 -16.71 -10.78
CA GLY A 527 4.13 -15.70 -9.73
C GLY A 527 4.44 -14.30 -10.28
N ASP A 528 4.45 -13.29 -9.41
CA ASP A 528 4.68 -11.88 -9.75
C ASP A 528 5.72 -11.19 -8.86
N GLY A 529 5.82 -11.59 -7.59
CA GLY A 529 6.65 -10.94 -6.58
C GLY A 529 8.10 -11.40 -6.56
N GLU A 530 8.96 -10.67 -5.83
CA GLU A 530 10.37 -11.08 -5.61
C GLU A 530 10.48 -12.40 -4.84
N ASN A 531 9.53 -12.66 -3.94
CA ASN A 531 9.43 -13.90 -3.18
C ASN A 531 9.08 -15.12 -4.05
N ASP A 532 8.70 -14.94 -5.30
CA ASP A 532 8.43 -16.01 -6.26
C ASP A 532 9.65 -16.40 -7.10
N ILE A 533 10.69 -15.56 -7.15
CA ILE A 533 11.88 -15.76 -8.01
C ILE A 533 12.45 -17.18 -7.87
N GLU A 534 12.73 -17.62 -6.65
CA GLU A 534 13.33 -18.94 -6.42
C GLU A 534 12.39 -20.09 -6.83
N MET A 535 11.07 -19.90 -6.73
CA MET A 535 10.08 -20.89 -7.18
C MET A 535 10.02 -20.95 -8.71
N LEU A 536 10.06 -19.80 -9.38
CA LEU A 536 10.07 -19.71 -10.85
C LEU A 536 11.36 -20.30 -11.43
N GLU A 537 12.52 -20.00 -10.84
CA GLU A 537 13.81 -20.55 -11.26
C GLU A 537 13.91 -22.07 -11.04
N LEU A 538 13.27 -22.58 -9.99
CA LEU A 538 13.24 -24.00 -9.68
C LEU A 538 12.41 -24.78 -10.71
N ALA A 539 11.30 -24.21 -11.19
CA ALA A 539 10.37 -24.90 -12.05
C ALA A 539 10.95 -25.27 -13.42
N GLY A 540 10.45 -26.38 -13.99
CA GLY A 540 10.73 -26.76 -15.37
C GLY A 540 10.19 -25.73 -16.37
N TRP A 541 9.16 -24.99 -15.96
CA TRP A 541 8.62 -23.85 -16.67
C TRP A 541 8.09 -22.79 -15.69
N GLY A 542 8.84 -21.71 -15.51
CA GLY A 542 8.43 -20.55 -14.71
C GLY A 542 7.72 -19.50 -15.57
N VAL A 543 6.57 -18.99 -15.11
CA VAL A 543 5.82 -17.92 -15.77
C VAL A 543 5.69 -16.72 -14.85
N ALA A 544 6.10 -15.55 -15.31
CA ALA A 544 5.91 -14.28 -14.60
C ALA A 544 4.65 -13.54 -15.09
N MET A 545 3.92 -12.92 -14.18
CA MET A 545 2.80 -12.03 -14.50
C MET A 545 3.29 -10.68 -15.09
N ALA A 546 2.47 -10.02 -15.91
CA ALA A 546 2.82 -8.70 -16.47
C ALA A 546 2.95 -7.61 -15.40
N ASN A 547 2.20 -7.70 -14.30
CA ASN A 547 2.32 -6.81 -13.14
C ASN A 547 3.51 -7.16 -12.23
N GLY A 548 4.24 -8.24 -12.51
CA GLY A 548 5.39 -8.66 -11.71
C GLY A 548 6.62 -7.77 -11.89
N SER A 549 7.54 -7.85 -10.92
CA SER A 549 8.79 -7.07 -10.95
C SER A 549 9.65 -7.42 -12.17
N LYS A 550 10.48 -6.47 -12.61
CA LYS A 550 11.44 -6.70 -13.70
C LYS A 550 12.32 -7.93 -13.43
N ARG A 551 12.82 -8.05 -12.19
CA ARG A 551 13.66 -9.18 -11.78
C ARG A 551 12.90 -10.52 -11.86
N THR A 552 11.63 -10.55 -11.44
CA THR A 552 10.77 -11.74 -11.56
C THR A 552 10.56 -12.13 -13.02
N LYS A 553 10.34 -11.16 -13.91
CA LYS A 553 10.19 -11.38 -15.36
C LYS A 553 11.48 -11.87 -16.02
N GLU A 554 12.65 -11.42 -15.55
CA GLU A 554 13.96 -11.81 -16.09
C GLU A 554 14.34 -13.26 -15.77
N VAL A 555 13.90 -13.78 -14.62
CA VAL A 555 14.19 -15.17 -14.22
C VAL A 555 13.21 -16.20 -14.79
N ALA A 556 12.01 -15.75 -15.19
CA ALA A 556 10.97 -16.62 -15.71
C ALA A 556 11.26 -17.08 -17.15
N ASP A 557 10.78 -18.26 -17.51
CA ASP A 557 10.88 -18.80 -18.88
C ASP A 557 9.88 -18.13 -19.84
N ALA A 558 8.79 -17.59 -19.31
CA ALA A 558 7.79 -16.87 -20.07
C ALA A 558 7.08 -15.79 -19.24
N GLN A 559 6.37 -14.91 -19.95
CA GLN A 559 5.51 -13.89 -19.36
C GLN A 559 4.05 -14.09 -19.82
N THR A 560 3.11 -13.62 -19.02
CA THR A 560 1.68 -13.57 -19.33
C THR A 560 1.09 -12.20 -18.96
N SER A 561 -0.20 -11.98 -19.22
CA SER A 561 -0.89 -10.72 -18.92
C SER A 561 -0.94 -10.43 -17.41
N SER A 562 -1.47 -9.27 -17.02
CA SER A 562 -1.58 -8.91 -15.60
C SER A 562 -2.63 -9.76 -14.89
N ASN A 563 -2.58 -9.80 -13.57
CA ASN A 563 -3.59 -10.46 -12.74
C ASN A 563 -4.98 -9.84 -12.90
N ASP A 564 -5.08 -8.55 -13.23
CA ASP A 564 -6.35 -7.87 -13.53
C ASP A 564 -6.89 -8.23 -14.93
N GLU A 565 -6.06 -8.79 -15.81
CA GLU A 565 -6.40 -9.23 -17.17
C GLU A 565 -6.45 -10.77 -17.31
N ASP A 566 -6.63 -11.49 -16.19
CA ASP A 566 -6.70 -12.96 -16.17
C ASP A 566 -5.42 -13.65 -16.70
N GLY A 567 -4.24 -13.05 -16.47
CA GLY A 567 -2.96 -13.60 -16.92
C GLY A 567 -2.70 -15.04 -16.46
N ALA A 568 -3.15 -15.41 -15.25
CA ALA A 568 -3.07 -16.80 -14.79
C ALA A 568 -3.88 -17.76 -15.69
N ALA A 569 -5.12 -17.39 -16.05
CA ALA A 569 -5.94 -18.18 -16.95
C ALA A 569 -5.29 -18.32 -18.33
N GLU A 570 -4.77 -17.22 -18.88
CA GLU A 570 -4.04 -17.21 -20.15
C GLU A 570 -2.85 -18.17 -20.12
N ALA A 571 -2.04 -18.13 -19.07
CA ALA A 571 -0.89 -19.01 -18.92
C ALA A 571 -1.32 -20.49 -18.85
N PHE A 572 -2.39 -20.81 -18.12
CA PHE A 572 -2.89 -22.19 -18.03
C PHE A 572 -3.40 -22.69 -19.38
N HIS A 573 -4.11 -21.84 -20.13
CA HIS A 573 -4.55 -22.17 -21.49
C HIS A 573 -3.38 -22.39 -22.44
N ARG A 574 -2.35 -21.55 -22.35
CA ARG A 574 -1.20 -21.60 -23.26
C ARG A 574 -0.30 -22.80 -23.00
N TYR A 575 0.01 -23.09 -21.75
CA TYR A 575 1.08 -24.03 -21.39
C TYR A 575 0.60 -25.37 -20.83
N ILE A 576 -0.63 -25.43 -20.30
CA ILE A 576 -1.17 -26.66 -19.70
C ILE A 576 -2.31 -27.23 -20.53
N LEU A 577 -3.28 -26.42 -20.96
CA LEU A 577 -4.53 -26.91 -21.56
C LEU A 577 -4.48 -27.06 -23.08
N SER A 578 -3.47 -26.48 -23.73
CA SER A 578 -3.23 -26.59 -25.17
C SER A 578 -2.92 -28.01 -25.66
#